data_AF-A0A953IIE8-F1
#
_entry.id   AF-A0A953IIE8-F1
#
_cell.length_a   1.000
_cell.length_b   1.000
_cell.length_c   1.000
_cell.angle_alpha   90.00
_cell.angle_beta   90.00
_cell.angle_gamma   90.00
#
_symmetry.space_group_name_H-M   'P 1'
#
loop_
_entity.id
_entity.type
_entity.pdbx_description
1 polymer ?
#
loop_
_entity_poly.entity_id
_entity_poly.type
_entity_poly.pdbx_seq_one_letter_code
_entity_poly.pdbx_strand_id
1 'polypeptide(L)' 'DSARIAAIKAENNGLTVAGSVVASDAFFPFRDGLDVLAKAGATAVIQPGGSVRDAEVIAAADEQDVAMVFTGFRHFRH' A
#
# COMPACT_ATOMS: atom_id res chain seq x y z
N ASP A 1 7.11 -4.02 6.48
CA ASP A 1 7.07 -3.34 7.80
C ASP A 1 6.43 -1.96 7.81
N SER A 2 6.82 -0.98 6.98
CA SER A 2 6.27 0.39 7.04
C SER A 2 4.74 0.46 6.93
N ALA A 3 4.13 -0.32 6.03
CA ALA A 3 2.68 -0.41 5.88
C ALA A 3 1.97 -0.90 7.16
N ARG A 4 2.57 -1.88 7.85
CA ARG A 4 2.07 -2.40 9.12
C ARG A 4 2.19 -1.36 10.24
N ILE A 5 3.31 -0.64 10.30
CA ILE A 5 3.50 0.45 11.27
C ILE A 5 2.46 1.55 11.06
N ALA A 6 2.16 1.92 9.82
CA ALA A 6 1.15 2.92 9.51
C ALA A 6 -0.25 2.50 9.99
N ALA A 7 -0.67 1.26 9.70
CA ALA A 7 -1.95 0.73 10.15
C ALA A 7 -2.06 0.68 11.69
N ILE A 8 -1.04 0.13 12.38
CA ILE A 8 -1.00 0.06 13.85
C ILE A 8 -1.04 1.46 14.47
N LYS A 9 -0.32 2.44 13.88
CA LYS A 9 -0.31 3.80 14.41
C LYS A 9 -1.66 4.49 14.26
N ALA A 10 -2.39 4.25 13.17
CA ALA A 10 -3.74 4.76 13.01
C ALA A 10 -4.67 4.16 14.08
N GLU A 11 -4.63 2.83 14.26
CA GLU A 11 -5.41 2.12 15.27
C GLU A 11 -5.13 2.62 16.69
N ASN A 12 -3.85 2.78 17.06
CA ASN A 12 -3.43 3.29 18.37
C ASN A 12 -3.91 4.72 18.66
N ASN A 13 -4.21 5.51 17.63
CA ASN A 13 -4.76 6.86 17.77
C ASN A 13 -6.30 6.88 17.61
N GLY A 14 -6.96 5.73 17.56
CA GLY A 14 -8.40 5.62 17.33
C GLY A 14 -8.83 6.12 15.94
N LEU A 15 -7.91 6.16 14.98
CA LEU A 15 -8.17 6.57 13.61
C LEU A 15 -8.49 5.35 12.76
N THR A 16 -9.54 5.45 11.96
CA THR A 16 -9.83 4.48 10.91
C THR A 16 -9.15 4.90 9.60
N VAL A 17 -8.64 3.91 8.87
CA VAL A 17 -8.14 4.10 7.50
C VAL A 17 -9.11 3.54 6.46
N ALA A 18 -10.33 3.19 6.88
CA ALA A 18 -11.41 2.78 5.99
C ALA A 18 -11.77 3.92 5.02
N GLY A 19 -11.81 3.62 3.72
CA GLY A 19 -12.07 4.60 2.67
C GLY A 19 -10.87 5.48 2.32
N SER A 20 -9.70 5.28 2.94
CA SER A 20 -8.52 6.11 2.71
C SER A 20 -7.72 5.68 1.48
N VAL A 21 -6.82 6.57 1.04
CA VAL A 21 -5.83 6.32 -0.01
C VAL A 21 -4.44 6.31 0.62
N VAL A 22 -3.62 5.34 0.23
CA VAL A 22 -2.24 5.21 0.72
C VAL A 22 -1.25 5.60 -0.37
N ALA A 23 -0.24 6.38 -0.02
CA ALA A 23 0.87 6.72 -0.90
C ALA A 23 2.18 6.14 -0.36
N SER A 24 2.96 5.51 -1.24
CA SER A 24 4.31 5.04 -0.95
C SER A 24 5.31 5.72 -1.87
N ASP A 25 6.43 6.20 -1.32
CA ASP A 25 7.52 6.85 -2.06
C ASP A 25 8.43 5.83 -2.76
N ALA A 26 8.38 4.56 -2.33
CA ALA A 26 9.07 3.40 -2.90
C ALA A 26 8.08 2.29 -3.27
N PHE A 27 8.54 1.30 -4.04
CA PHE A 27 7.71 0.18 -4.46
C PHE A 27 7.45 -0.83 -3.32
N PHE A 28 6.37 -1.60 -3.42
CA PHE A 28 6.08 -2.76 -2.57
C PHE A 28 6.92 -3.96 -3.04
N PRO A 29 7.83 -4.49 -2.21
CA PRO A 29 8.65 -5.64 -2.59
C PRO A 29 7.84 -6.95 -2.58
N PHE A 30 6.76 -7.01 -1.82
CA PHE A 30 5.87 -8.17 -1.65
C PHE A 30 4.42 -7.72 -1.40
N ARG A 31 3.45 -8.62 -1.64
CA ARG A 31 2.02 -8.34 -1.44
C ARG A 31 1.60 -8.12 0.02
N ASP A 32 2.40 -8.59 0.98
CA ASP A 32 2.07 -8.54 2.42
C ASP A 32 1.82 -7.10 2.91
N GLY A 33 2.58 -6.14 2.40
CA GLY A 33 2.40 -4.73 2.70
C GLY A 33 1.06 -4.19 2.21
N LEU A 34 0.63 -4.60 1.03
CA LEU A 34 -0.67 -4.25 0.47
C LEU A 34 -1.82 -4.90 1.25
N ASP A 35 -1.71 -6.20 1.54
CA ASP A 35 -2.72 -6.97 2.27
C ASP A 35 -3.04 -6.35 3.63
N VAL A 36 -2.04 -5.78 4.31
CA VAL A 36 -2.24 -5.08 5.59
C VAL A 36 -3.06 -3.80 5.43
N LEU A 37 -2.79 -3.01 4.39
CA LEU A 37 -3.49 -1.75 4.15
C LEU A 37 -4.93 -1.97 3.67
N ALA A 38 -5.11 -2.94 2.78
CA ALA A 38 -6.42 -3.35 2.28
C ALA A 38 -7.31 -3.86 3.42
N LYS A 39 -6.79 -4.75 4.29
CA LYS A 39 -7.51 -5.21 5.49
C LYS A 39 -7.85 -4.10 6.47
N ALA A 40 -7.02 -3.04 6.54
CA ALA A 40 -7.31 -1.86 7.34
C ALA A 40 -8.37 -0.94 6.70
N GLY A 41 -8.77 -1.22 5.45
CA GLY A 41 -9.86 -0.56 4.73
C GLY A 41 -9.42 0.49 3.71
N ALA A 42 -8.15 0.53 3.33
CA ALA A 42 -7.70 1.40 2.23
C ALA A 42 -8.37 0.98 0.90
N THR A 43 -8.80 1.96 0.11
CA THR A 43 -9.50 1.74 -1.16
C THR A 43 -8.60 1.97 -2.38
N ALA A 44 -7.49 2.68 -2.20
CA ALA A 44 -6.53 2.91 -3.25
C ALA A 44 -5.09 3.02 -2.72
N VAL A 45 -4.13 2.65 -3.56
CA VAL A 45 -2.71 2.72 -3.30
C VAL A 45 -1.98 3.34 -4.50
N ILE A 46 -1.12 4.32 -4.24
CA ILE A 46 -0.21 4.89 -5.23
C ILE A 46 1.25 4.59 -4.86
N GLN A 47 2.02 4.07 -5.82
CA GLN A 47 3.44 3.74 -5.64
C GLN A 47 4.25 3.92 -6.93
N PRO A 48 5.59 3.89 -6.92
CA PRO A 48 6.39 3.98 -8.15
C PRO A 48 6.25 2.78 -9.10
N GLY A 49 6.07 1.57 -8.56
CA GLY A 49 6.28 0.33 -9.31
C GLY A 49 7.77 0.03 -9.55
N GLY A 50 8.05 -1.05 -10.26
CA GLY A 50 9.41 -1.53 -10.57
C GLY A 50 9.90 -2.69 -9.70
N SER A 51 9.00 -3.34 -8.94
CA SER A 51 9.34 -4.57 -8.23
C SER A 51 9.41 -5.75 -9.20
N VAL A 52 10.34 -6.68 -8.97
CA VAL A 52 10.36 -7.98 -9.67
C VAL A 52 9.05 -8.75 -9.44
N ARG A 53 8.32 -8.42 -8.36
CA ARG A 53 7.08 -9.06 -7.94
C ARG A 53 5.84 -8.19 -8.13
N ASP A 54 5.89 -7.14 -8.96
CA ASP A 54 4.72 -6.27 -9.17
C ASP A 54 3.47 -7.06 -9.60
N ALA A 55 3.62 -8.14 -10.38
CA ALA A 55 2.49 -9.00 -10.76
C ALA A 55 1.77 -9.61 -9.54
N GLU A 56 2.50 -10.06 -8.52
CA GLU A 56 1.92 -10.61 -7.29
C GLU A 56 1.19 -9.51 -6.49
N VAL A 57 1.74 -8.29 -6.50
CA VAL A 57 1.18 -7.14 -5.78
C VAL A 57 -0.07 -6.61 -6.47
N ILE A 58 -0.09 -6.57 -7.81
CA ILE A 58 -1.26 -6.18 -8.61
C ILE A 58 -2.37 -7.20 -8.41
N ALA A 59 -2.08 -8.50 -8.52
CA ALA A 59 -3.07 -9.55 -8.29
C ALA A 59 -3.70 -9.44 -6.89
N ALA A 60 -2.89 -9.13 -5.87
CA ALA A 60 -3.38 -8.90 -4.52
C ALA A 60 -4.27 -7.65 -4.40
N ALA A 61 -4.04 -6.62 -5.22
CA ALA A 61 -4.89 -5.43 -5.28
C ALA A 61 -6.25 -5.76 -5.91
N ASP A 62 -6.22 -6.49 -7.03
CA ASP A 62 -7.42 -6.94 -7.75
C ASP A 62 -8.28 -7.89 -6.87
N GLU A 63 -7.64 -8.84 -6.17
CA GLU A 63 -8.30 -9.75 -5.21
C GLU A 63 -9.04 -9.02 -4.09
N GLN A 64 -8.58 -7.81 -3.72
CA GLN A 64 -9.10 -7.03 -2.60
C GLN A 64 -9.87 -5.78 -3.04
N ASP A 65 -10.14 -5.62 -4.34
CA ASP A 65 -10.82 -4.46 -4.93
C ASP A 65 -10.17 -3.12 -4.54
N VAL A 66 -8.83 -3.09 -4.52
CA VAL A 66 -8.04 -1.89 -4.22
C VAL A 66 -7.49 -1.31 -5.51
N ALA A 67 -7.82 -0.05 -5.81
CA ALA A 67 -7.25 0.62 -6.97
C ALA A 67 -5.75 0.84 -6.79
N MET A 68 -4.94 0.35 -7.73
CA MET A 68 -3.48 0.50 -7.71
C MET A 68 -3.00 1.41 -8.83
N VAL A 69 -2.23 2.44 -8.46
CA VAL A 69 -1.68 3.44 -9.40
C VAL A 69 -0.16 3.43 -9.35
N PHE A 70 0.47 3.32 -10.52
CA PHE A 70 1.92 3.42 -10.67
C PHE A 70 2.33 4.79 -11.16
N THR A 71 3.24 5.45 -10.44
CA THR A 71 3.77 6.77 -10.85
C THR A 71 4.94 6.65 -11.82
N GLY A 72 5.69 5.53 -11.80
CA GLY A 72 6.94 5.37 -12.54
C GLY A 72 8.13 6.18 -11.99
N PHE A 73 7.94 6.93 -10.90
CA PHE A 73 8.97 7.78 -10.30
C PHE A 73 9.08 7.55 -8.79
N ARG A 74 10.29 7.21 -8.33
CA ARG A 74 10.60 7.02 -6.90
C ARG A 74 11.07 8.33 -6.29
N HIS A 75 10.42 8.77 -5.22
CA HIS A 75 10.75 9.98 -4.47
C HIS A 75 11.51 9.66 -3.18
N PHE A 76 12.70 9.08 -3.32
CA PHE A 76 13.49 8.69 -2.15
C PHE A 76 14.18 9.88 -1.49
N ARG A 77 14.10 9.96 -0.16
CA ARG A 77 14.81 10.96 0.65
C ARG A 77 15.49 10.27 1.83
N HIS A 78 16.78 10.54 2.01
CA HIS A 78 17.58 10.05 3.14
C HIS A 78 17.26 10.84 4.42
#